data_AF-A0A520D0N2-F1
#
_entry.id   AF-A0A520D0N2-F1
#
_cell.length_a   1.000
_cell.length_b   1.000
_cell.length_c   1.000
_cell.angle_alpha   90.00
_cell.angle_beta   90.00
_cell.angle_gamma   90.00
#
_symmetry.space_group_name_H-M   'P 1'
#
loop_
_entity.id
_entity.type
_entity.pdbx_description
1 polymer ?
#
loop_
_entity_poly.entity_id
_entity_poly.type
_entity_poly.pdbx_seq_one_letter_code
_entity_poly.pdbx_strand_id
1 'polypeptide(L)'
;MKMMSLTMVGSSVIPFFANASTNEPSDFFDESPKAIHIKNGAGKKGIVGGMDLIFKLTKAQTGGHMGCDEVTMKPGFLGAPPHLHKTFDEICYVLEGTVNIMVGDEVFEVNAGDWHLRPKGVVHTFWNAGKQNTRFLDIYIPGGHEQYMMDLASLFENNNKPKPADFVALANKHDIVFSWEKLAGILEKYKVHL
;
A
#
# COMPACT_ATOMS: atom_id res chain seq x y z
N MET A 1 43.44 -17.57 61.05
CA MET A 1 42.13 -18.21 60.86
C MET A 1 41.64 -17.87 59.45
N LYS A 2 41.44 -18.90 58.62
CA LYS A 2 41.03 -18.82 57.20
C LYS A 2 39.53 -18.52 57.05
N MET A 3 39.17 -17.77 56.02
CA MET A 3 37.97 -17.93 55.15
C MET A 3 38.17 -16.96 53.96
N MET A 4 38.63 -17.36 52.76
CA MET A 4 37.96 -18.10 51.66
C MET A 4 36.57 -17.54 51.33
N SER A 5 36.36 -16.87 50.19
CA SER A 5 36.18 -17.38 48.80
C SER A 5 34.68 -17.17 48.44
N LEU A 6 34.19 -16.90 47.23
CA LEU A 6 34.55 -17.38 45.90
C LEU A 6 33.75 -16.57 44.85
N THR A 7 34.42 -15.94 43.89
CA THR A 7 33.76 -15.49 42.64
C THR A 7 33.73 -16.69 41.70
N MET A 8 32.56 -17.23 41.38
CA MET A 8 32.44 -18.28 40.36
C MET A 8 32.63 -17.67 38.98
N VAL A 9 33.74 -18.00 38.33
CA VAL A 9 33.88 -17.95 36.88
C VAL A 9 33.39 -19.30 36.36
N GLY A 10 32.22 -19.32 35.73
CA GLY A 10 31.70 -20.51 35.08
C GLY A 10 32.43 -20.77 33.76
N SER A 11 33.48 -21.59 33.80
CA SER A 11 34.04 -22.21 32.60
C SER A 11 33.22 -23.45 32.25
N SER A 12 32.34 -23.35 31.25
CA SER A 12 31.73 -24.53 30.65
C SER A 12 32.66 -25.10 29.58
N VAL A 13 33.10 -26.32 29.83
CA VAL A 13 33.89 -27.19 28.98
C VAL A 13 33.08 -27.55 27.72
N ILE A 14 33.64 -27.35 26.53
CA ILE A 14 33.05 -27.83 25.27
C ILE A 14 33.52 -29.28 25.08
N PRO A 15 32.64 -30.30 25.02
CA PRO A 15 33.04 -31.61 24.53
C PRO A 15 33.13 -31.55 23.01
N PHE A 16 34.32 -31.91 22.50
CA PHE A 16 34.60 -32.10 21.09
C PHE A 16 34.06 -33.47 20.66
N PHE A 17 32.98 -33.50 19.89
CA PHE A 17 32.57 -34.70 19.14
C PHE A 17 32.03 -34.36 17.75
N ALA A 18 32.75 -34.88 16.77
CA ALA A 18 32.32 -35.38 15.45
C ALA A 18 31.49 -34.47 14.51
N ASN A 19 32.12 -34.18 13.37
CA ASN A 19 31.50 -33.81 12.09
C ASN A 19 30.20 -34.57 11.82
N ALA A 20 29.07 -33.85 11.86
CA ALA A 20 27.96 -34.09 10.98
C ALA A 20 27.92 -32.92 10.00
N SER A 21 28.14 -33.21 8.73
CA SER A 21 27.84 -32.32 7.61
C SER A 21 26.33 -32.04 7.62
N THR A 22 25.89 -31.03 8.36
CA THR A 22 24.57 -30.46 8.12
C THR A 22 24.69 -29.70 6.82
N ASN A 23 24.10 -30.24 5.75
CA ASN A 23 23.62 -29.41 4.67
C ASN A 23 22.54 -28.51 5.28
N GLU A 24 22.98 -27.43 5.93
CA GLU A 24 22.14 -26.26 6.18
C GLU A 24 21.61 -25.83 4.80
N PRO A 25 20.29 -25.67 4.60
CA PRO A 25 19.78 -25.13 3.35
C PRO A 25 20.36 -23.71 3.23
N SER A 26 21.26 -23.51 2.28
CA SER A 26 22.01 -22.27 2.07
C SER A 26 21.18 -21.09 1.55
N ASP A 27 19.85 -21.21 1.47
CA ASP A 27 19.08 -20.38 0.53
C ASP A 27 17.91 -19.60 1.20
N PHE A 28 18.05 -19.17 2.46
CA PHE A 28 17.09 -18.23 3.09
C PHE A 28 17.40 -16.73 2.83
N PHE A 29 18.50 -16.42 2.15
CA PHE A 29 18.95 -15.05 1.89
C PHE A 29 18.99 -14.69 0.40
N ASP A 30 18.07 -15.25 -0.39
CA ASP A 30 17.98 -14.89 -1.82
C ASP A 30 17.32 -13.50 -1.96
N GLU A 31 18.18 -12.49 -1.85
CA GLU A 31 18.02 -11.03 -1.95
C GLU A 31 17.19 -10.31 -0.87
N SER A 32 17.77 -10.14 0.32
CA SER A 32 17.33 -9.12 1.28
C SER A 32 17.21 -7.74 0.61
N PRO A 33 16.11 -6.99 0.85
CA PRO A 33 15.94 -5.64 0.31
C PRO A 33 17.16 -4.75 0.53
N LYS A 34 17.59 -4.03 -0.51
CA LYS A 34 18.64 -3.01 -0.41
C LYS A 34 18.07 -1.77 0.28
N ALA A 35 18.94 -1.03 0.99
CA ALA A 35 18.57 0.27 1.53
C ALA A 35 18.24 1.25 0.38
N ILE A 36 17.09 1.90 0.46
CA ILE A 36 16.60 2.85 -0.55
C ILE A 36 16.27 4.17 0.15
N HIS A 37 16.75 5.27 -0.42
CA HIS A 37 16.37 6.63 0.01
C HIS A 37 15.71 7.34 -1.17
N ILE A 38 14.40 7.60 -1.04
CA ILE A 38 13.62 8.40 -2.00
C ILE A 38 13.45 9.79 -1.41
N LYS A 39 14.00 10.82 -2.06
CA LYS A 39 13.85 12.21 -1.62
C LYS A 39 12.39 12.67 -1.72
N ASN A 40 12.03 13.69 -0.94
CA ASN A 40 10.72 14.34 -1.04
C ASN A 40 10.42 14.73 -2.50
N GLY A 41 9.20 14.45 -2.98
CA GLY A 41 8.75 14.70 -4.35
C GLY A 41 9.39 13.81 -5.44
N ALA A 42 10.36 12.96 -5.10
CA ALA A 42 10.94 11.99 -6.03
C ALA A 42 10.10 10.70 -6.08
N GLY A 43 10.21 10.00 -7.22
CA GLY A 43 9.45 8.80 -7.55
C GLY A 43 8.96 8.85 -9.00
N LYS A 44 8.49 7.72 -9.53
CA LYS A 44 7.76 7.71 -10.81
C LYS A 44 6.45 8.46 -10.59
N LYS A 45 6.02 9.28 -11.55
CA LYS A 45 4.77 10.04 -11.46
C LYS A 45 3.71 9.45 -12.39
N GLY A 46 2.45 9.59 -12.00
CA GLY A 46 1.29 9.18 -12.78
C GLY A 46 0.10 10.06 -12.47
N ILE A 47 -0.90 10.05 -13.36
CA ILE A 47 -2.17 10.74 -13.14
C ILE A 47 -3.30 9.74 -13.40
N VAL A 48 -4.24 9.65 -12.46
CA VAL A 48 -5.45 8.82 -12.58
C VAL A 48 -6.64 9.66 -12.12
N GLY A 49 -7.53 10.02 -13.06
CA GLY A 49 -8.66 10.89 -12.76
C GLY A 49 -8.22 12.22 -12.10
N GLY A 50 -8.78 12.52 -10.93
CA GLY A 50 -8.43 13.68 -10.11
C GLY A 50 -7.19 13.52 -9.21
N MET A 51 -6.41 12.45 -9.37
CA MET A 51 -5.28 12.12 -8.51
C MET A 51 -3.93 12.25 -9.23
N ASP A 52 -3.01 13.01 -8.64
CA ASP A 52 -1.60 13.01 -8.98
C ASP A 52 -0.85 12.03 -8.07
N LEU A 53 -0.18 11.03 -8.65
CA LEU A 53 0.52 9.97 -7.94
C LEU A 53 2.04 10.16 -8.02
N ILE A 54 2.72 9.87 -6.91
CA ILE A 54 4.17 9.67 -6.85
C ILE A 54 4.42 8.30 -6.25
N PHE A 55 4.76 7.32 -7.10
CA PHE A 55 5.08 5.96 -6.66
C PHE A 55 6.39 5.94 -5.88
N LYS A 56 6.35 5.36 -4.67
CA LYS A 56 7.47 5.34 -3.73
C LYS A 56 8.15 3.97 -3.75
N LEU A 57 7.80 3.10 -2.80
CA LEU A 57 8.38 1.76 -2.68
C LEU A 57 7.49 0.75 -3.39
N THR A 58 8.10 -0.17 -4.12
CA THR A 58 7.38 -1.26 -4.81
C THR A 58 7.53 -2.59 -4.08
N LYS A 59 6.64 -3.53 -4.41
CA LYS A 59 6.73 -4.92 -3.98
C LYS A 59 8.12 -5.52 -4.21
N ALA A 60 8.71 -5.27 -5.38
CA ALA A 60 10.04 -5.78 -5.73
C ALA A 60 11.12 -5.18 -4.82
N GLN A 61 11.03 -3.89 -4.49
CA GLN A 61 11.99 -3.21 -3.64
C GLN A 61 11.89 -3.62 -2.17
N THR A 62 10.73 -4.09 -1.73
CA THR A 62 10.46 -4.43 -0.32
C THR A 62 10.47 -5.94 -0.06
N GLY A 63 10.91 -6.77 -1.02
CA GLY A 63 10.87 -8.22 -0.87
C GLY A 63 9.45 -8.77 -0.73
N GLY A 64 8.45 -8.07 -1.28
CA GLY A 64 7.04 -8.47 -1.22
C GLY A 64 6.25 -7.86 -0.06
N HIS A 65 6.90 -7.29 0.94
CA HIS A 65 6.25 -6.90 2.19
C HIS A 65 5.23 -5.78 2.03
N MET A 66 5.52 -4.78 1.21
CA MET A 66 4.62 -3.65 0.97
C MET A 66 4.89 -2.91 -0.34
N GLY A 67 3.89 -2.22 -0.84
CA GLY A 67 4.05 -1.20 -1.88
C GLY A 67 3.39 0.10 -1.42
N CYS A 68 3.81 1.26 -1.91
CA CYS A 68 3.15 2.51 -1.58
C CYS A 68 3.34 3.61 -2.61
N ASP A 69 2.41 4.54 -2.59
CA ASP A 69 2.45 5.80 -3.32
C ASP A 69 2.03 6.96 -2.43
N GLU A 70 2.46 8.16 -2.84
CA GLU A 70 1.97 9.42 -2.30
C GLU A 70 0.98 10.00 -3.30
N VAL A 71 -0.21 10.31 -2.83
CA VAL A 71 -1.34 10.76 -3.65
C VAL A 71 -1.71 12.18 -3.29
N THR A 72 -1.92 13.03 -4.31
CA THR A 72 -2.61 14.31 -4.18
C THR A 72 -3.95 14.23 -4.90
N MET A 73 -5.06 14.34 -4.17
CA MET A 73 -6.41 14.22 -4.73
C MET A 73 -7.15 15.55 -4.74
N LYS A 74 -7.67 15.93 -5.90
CA LYS A 74 -8.44 17.17 -6.13
C LYS A 74 -9.81 17.14 -5.43
N PRO A 75 -10.36 18.30 -5.03
CA PRO A 75 -11.72 18.44 -4.52
C PRO A 75 -12.79 17.80 -5.41
N GLY A 76 -13.75 17.14 -4.79
CA GLY A 76 -14.93 16.59 -5.46
C GLY A 76 -14.70 15.32 -6.27
N PHE A 77 -13.47 14.81 -6.32
CA PHE A 77 -13.16 13.55 -7.00
C PHE A 77 -13.36 12.34 -6.09
N LEU A 78 -13.97 11.30 -6.65
CA LEU A 78 -13.95 9.94 -6.15
C LEU A 78 -12.64 9.29 -6.61
N GLY A 79 -11.81 8.84 -5.68
CA GLY A 79 -10.50 8.30 -6.01
C GLY A 79 -10.56 6.98 -6.77
N ALA A 80 -11.55 6.14 -6.46
CA ALA A 80 -11.81 4.91 -7.20
C ALA A 80 -13.31 4.53 -7.13
N PRO A 81 -13.88 3.93 -8.19
CA PRO A 81 -15.18 3.27 -8.07
C PRO A 81 -15.19 2.26 -6.90
N PRO A 82 -16.33 2.00 -6.26
CA PRO A 82 -16.41 1.05 -5.15
C PRO A 82 -15.87 -0.32 -5.56
N HIS A 83 -14.97 -0.88 -4.75
CA HIS A 83 -14.30 -2.12 -5.07
C HIS A 83 -13.79 -2.83 -3.82
N LEU A 84 -13.31 -4.07 -3.99
CA LEU A 84 -12.56 -4.81 -2.99
C LEU A 84 -11.32 -5.46 -3.60
N HIS A 85 -10.40 -5.81 -2.71
CA HIS A 85 -9.23 -6.65 -2.99
C HIS A 85 -9.37 -7.94 -2.22
N LYS A 86 -8.95 -9.08 -2.79
CA LYS A 86 -9.03 -10.39 -2.13
C LYS A 86 -7.79 -10.70 -1.29
N THR A 87 -6.65 -10.10 -1.62
CA THR A 87 -5.33 -10.60 -1.20
C THR A 87 -4.51 -9.62 -0.37
N PHE A 88 -4.84 -8.32 -0.37
CA PHE A 88 -4.09 -7.30 0.35
C PHE A 88 -4.99 -6.27 1.02
N ASP A 89 -4.51 -5.74 2.13
CA ASP A 89 -5.11 -4.64 2.86
C ASP A 89 -4.52 -3.31 2.36
N GLU A 90 -5.29 -2.22 2.44
CA GLU A 90 -4.80 -0.87 2.13
C GLU A 90 -4.82 0.03 3.36
N ILE A 91 -3.75 0.77 3.59
CA ILE A 91 -3.61 1.72 4.68
C ILE A 91 -3.47 3.11 4.09
N CYS A 92 -4.31 4.02 4.55
CA CYS A 92 -4.22 5.45 4.25
C CYS A 92 -3.62 6.17 5.46
N TYR A 93 -2.59 7.00 5.23
CA TYR A 93 -2.11 7.98 6.20
C TYR A 93 -2.17 9.37 5.60
N VAL A 94 -2.97 10.26 6.18
CA VAL A 94 -3.21 11.57 5.59
C VAL A 94 -2.12 12.55 6.03
N LEU A 95 -1.48 13.17 5.04
CA LEU A 95 -0.42 14.15 5.22
C LEU A 95 -1.00 15.56 5.35
N GLU A 96 -1.96 15.91 4.48
CA GLU A 96 -2.57 17.24 4.41
C GLU A 96 -4.05 17.13 4.01
N GLY A 97 -4.90 17.96 4.61
CA GLY A 97 -6.35 17.97 4.36
C GLY A 97 -7.08 16.80 5.01
N THR A 98 -8.14 16.34 4.34
CA THR A 98 -9.03 15.27 4.82
C THR A 98 -9.42 14.38 3.66
N VAL A 99 -9.38 13.07 3.87
CA VAL A 99 -9.88 12.04 2.94
C VAL A 99 -11.13 11.42 3.56
N ASN A 100 -12.22 11.38 2.81
CA ASN A 100 -13.41 10.65 3.20
C ASN A 100 -13.29 9.21 2.68
N ILE A 101 -13.43 8.22 3.55
CA ILE A 101 -13.29 6.80 3.19
C ILE A 101 -14.54 6.05 3.60
N MET A 102 -15.09 5.24 2.70
CA MET A 102 -16.17 4.31 2.98
C MET A 102 -15.62 2.89 3.03
N VAL A 103 -15.96 2.13 4.07
CA VAL A 103 -15.66 0.69 4.19
C VAL A 103 -16.92 -0.03 4.63
N GLY A 104 -17.41 -0.95 3.79
CA GLY A 104 -18.72 -1.56 3.99
C GLY A 104 -19.81 -0.49 3.95
N ASP A 105 -20.50 -0.32 5.08
CA ASP A 105 -21.58 0.67 5.25
C ASP A 105 -21.14 1.88 6.08
N GLU A 106 -19.91 1.90 6.58
CA GLU A 106 -19.36 2.96 7.42
C GLU A 106 -18.60 4.00 6.57
N VAL A 107 -18.64 5.25 7.01
CA VAL A 107 -17.90 6.37 6.40
C VAL A 107 -17.09 7.09 7.46
N PHE A 108 -15.83 7.33 7.14
CA PHE A 108 -14.84 7.95 8.00
C PHE A 108 -14.34 9.25 7.37
N GLU A 109 -14.14 10.28 8.19
CA GLU A 109 -13.36 11.47 7.84
C GLU A 109 -11.95 11.29 8.41
N VAL A 110 -10.98 11.06 7.53
CA VAL A 110 -9.59 10.78 7.91
C VAL A 110 -8.80 12.07 7.71
N ASN A 111 -8.41 12.72 8.80
CA ASN A 111 -7.77 14.03 8.78
C ASN A 111 -6.24 13.90 8.75
N ALA A 112 -5.55 14.99 8.46
CA ALA A 112 -4.09 15.04 8.54
C ALA A 112 -3.56 14.51 9.89
N GLY A 113 -2.66 13.51 9.82
CA GLY A 113 -2.13 12.78 10.98
C GLY A 113 -2.90 11.51 11.35
N ASP A 114 -4.09 11.29 10.78
CA ASP A 114 -4.89 10.09 11.02
C ASP A 114 -4.43 8.92 10.13
N TRP A 115 -4.62 7.71 10.66
CA TRP A 115 -4.43 6.45 9.97
C TRP A 115 -5.79 5.79 9.73
N HIS A 116 -5.96 5.14 8.59
CA HIS A 116 -7.15 4.37 8.28
C HIS A 116 -6.80 3.08 7.54
N LEU A 117 -7.41 1.96 7.95
CA LEU A 117 -7.25 0.65 7.31
C LEU A 117 -8.50 0.29 6.49
N ARG A 118 -8.30 -0.05 5.23
CA ARG A 118 -9.29 -0.71 4.37
C ARG A 118 -8.94 -2.20 4.29
N PRO A 119 -9.65 -3.06 5.04
CA PRO A 119 -9.34 -4.48 5.06
C PRO A 119 -9.73 -5.17 3.74
N LYS A 120 -8.94 -6.17 3.35
CA LYS A 120 -9.23 -7.04 2.22
C LYS A 120 -10.58 -7.74 2.40
N GLY A 121 -11.24 -8.00 1.28
CA GLY A 121 -12.55 -8.66 1.22
C GLY A 121 -13.72 -7.75 1.57
N VAL A 122 -13.47 -6.48 1.94
CA VAL A 122 -14.52 -5.50 2.26
C VAL A 122 -14.56 -4.43 1.18
N VAL A 123 -15.76 -4.19 0.64
CA VAL A 123 -15.97 -3.14 -0.36
C VAL A 123 -15.67 -1.78 0.24
N HIS A 124 -14.87 -0.99 -0.44
CA HIS A 124 -14.51 0.36 -0.03
C HIS A 124 -14.37 1.31 -1.21
N THR A 125 -14.33 2.60 -0.90
CA THR A 125 -13.99 3.70 -1.80
C THR A 125 -13.53 4.89 -0.98
N PHE A 126 -13.00 5.92 -1.62
CA PHE A 126 -12.55 7.15 -0.97
C PHE A 126 -12.73 8.36 -1.90
N TRP A 127 -12.88 9.55 -1.32
CA TRP A 127 -13.04 10.80 -2.05
C TRP A 127 -12.53 11.99 -1.25
N ASN A 128 -12.38 13.13 -1.92
CA ASN A 128 -12.11 14.42 -1.27
C ASN A 128 -13.40 15.26 -1.26
N ALA A 129 -14.11 15.31 -0.13
CA ALA A 129 -15.30 16.16 0.02
C ALA A 129 -14.95 17.65 0.29
N GLY A 130 -13.67 17.96 0.47
CA GLY A 130 -13.19 19.29 0.81
C GLY A 130 -13.18 20.27 -0.36
N LYS A 131 -12.67 21.48 -0.09
CA LYS A 131 -12.51 22.57 -1.09
C LYS A 131 -11.08 22.73 -1.57
N GLN A 132 -10.14 22.00 -0.97
CA GLN A 132 -8.71 22.06 -1.29
C GLN A 132 -8.21 20.65 -1.57
N ASN A 133 -7.06 20.53 -2.23
CA ASN A 133 -6.42 19.24 -2.43
C ASN A 133 -6.13 18.58 -1.07
N THR A 134 -6.24 17.25 -1.02
CA THR A 134 -5.75 16.43 0.09
C THR A 134 -4.54 15.63 -0.37
N ARG A 135 -3.59 15.41 0.54
CA ARG A 135 -2.41 14.59 0.30
C ARG A 135 -2.32 13.47 1.32
N PHE A 136 -2.04 12.27 0.87
CA PHE A 136 -1.97 11.08 1.72
C PHE A 136 -1.00 10.05 1.15
N LEU A 137 -0.58 9.12 1.99
CA LEU A 137 0.12 7.92 1.59
C LEU A 137 -0.89 6.77 1.53
N ASP A 138 -0.88 6.03 0.42
CA ASP A 138 -1.54 4.74 0.34
C ASP A 138 -0.49 3.62 0.34
N ILE A 139 -0.68 2.67 1.26
CA ILE A 139 0.25 1.59 1.55
C ILE A 139 -0.49 0.27 1.42
N TYR A 140 0.09 -0.66 0.66
CA TYR A 140 -0.51 -1.93 0.30
C TYR A 140 0.25 -3.08 0.96
N ILE A 141 -0.45 -3.96 1.66
CA ILE A 141 0.16 -5.07 2.42
C ILE A 141 -0.55 -6.40 2.13
N PRO A 142 0.13 -7.39 1.52
CA PRO A 142 1.45 -7.30 0.90
C PRO A 142 1.45 -6.36 -0.32
N GLY A 143 2.64 -6.01 -0.83
CA GLY A 143 2.76 -5.13 -1.99
C GLY A 143 2.21 -5.74 -3.29
N GLY A 144 1.99 -4.87 -4.29
CA GLY A 144 1.58 -5.24 -5.64
C GLY A 144 0.56 -4.27 -6.26
N HIS A 145 -0.27 -3.60 -5.44
CA HIS A 145 -1.28 -2.67 -5.95
C HIS A 145 -0.67 -1.39 -6.55
N GLU A 146 0.50 -0.97 -6.08
CA GLU A 146 1.22 0.15 -6.69
C GLU A 146 1.55 -0.11 -8.17
N GLN A 147 1.72 -1.38 -8.57
CA GLN A 147 1.90 -1.75 -9.98
C GLN A 147 0.59 -1.63 -10.77
N TYR A 148 -0.55 -1.95 -10.16
CA TYR A 148 -1.86 -1.67 -10.77
C TYR A 148 -2.02 -0.16 -11.03
N MET A 149 -1.69 0.67 -10.04
CA MET A 149 -1.79 2.12 -10.16
C MET A 149 -0.82 2.69 -11.21
N MET A 150 0.40 2.13 -11.34
CA MET A 150 1.32 2.47 -12.43
C MET A 150 0.75 2.08 -13.80
N ASP A 151 0.23 0.86 -13.95
CA ASP A 151 -0.36 0.38 -15.20
C ASP A 151 -1.59 1.21 -15.59
N LEU A 152 -2.42 1.58 -14.61
CA LEU A 152 -3.59 2.44 -14.80
C LEU A 152 -3.20 3.84 -15.24
N ALA A 153 -2.21 4.46 -14.60
CA ALA A 153 -1.69 5.76 -15.02
C ALA A 153 -1.15 5.71 -16.46
N SER A 154 -0.47 4.63 -16.84
CA SER A 154 0.06 4.47 -18.19
C SER A 154 -1.02 4.33 -19.27
N LEU A 155 -2.27 3.96 -18.92
CA LEU A 155 -3.38 3.99 -19.88
C LEU A 155 -3.72 5.40 -20.35
N PHE A 156 -3.38 6.44 -19.58
CA PHE A 156 -3.67 7.85 -19.89
C PHE A 156 -2.46 8.61 -20.46
N GLU A 157 -1.30 7.97 -20.57
CA GLU A 157 -0.11 8.58 -21.15
C GLU A 157 -0.32 8.93 -22.64
N ASN A 158 0.46 9.89 -23.15
CA ASN A 158 0.44 10.31 -24.56
C ASN A 158 -0.94 10.73 -25.09
N ASN A 159 -1.80 11.31 -24.23
CA ASN A 159 -3.18 11.67 -24.54
C ASN A 159 -4.06 10.50 -24.99
N ASN A 160 -3.70 9.28 -24.57
CA ASN A 160 -4.52 8.11 -24.86
C ASN A 160 -5.89 8.22 -24.17
N LYS A 161 -6.90 7.62 -24.79
CA LYS A 161 -8.29 7.60 -24.30
C LYS A 161 -8.68 6.15 -24.05
N PRO A 162 -8.35 5.59 -22.87
CA PRO A 162 -8.65 4.20 -22.58
C PRO A 162 -10.15 3.92 -22.68
N LYS A 163 -10.46 2.78 -23.27
CA LYS A 163 -11.82 2.29 -23.45
C LYS A 163 -12.24 1.49 -22.21
N PRO A 164 -13.55 1.30 -21.97
CA PRO A 164 -14.04 0.45 -20.87
C PRO A 164 -13.35 -0.94 -20.79
N ALA A 165 -13.06 -1.55 -21.94
CA ALA A 165 -12.37 -2.84 -22.00
C ALA A 165 -10.95 -2.82 -21.42
N ASP A 166 -10.23 -1.69 -21.51
CA ASP A 166 -8.87 -1.56 -20.97
C ASP A 166 -8.89 -1.61 -19.44
N PHE A 167 -9.87 -0.95 -18.81
CA PHE A 167 -10.07 -0.99 -17.35
C PHE A 167 -10.46 -2.40 -16.88
N VAL A 168 -11.31 -3.11 -17.62
CA VAL A 168 -11.69 -4.49 -17.31
C VAL A 168 -10.50 -5.43 -17.44
N ALA A 169 -9.72 -5.30 -18.51
CA ALA A 169 -8.51 -6.10 -18.70
C ALA A 169 -7.51 -5.87 -17.56
N LEU A 170 -7.32 -4.62 -17.14
CA LEU A 170 -6.44 -4.27 -16.05
C LEU A 170 -6.95 -4.79 -14.70
N ALA A 171 -8.24 -4.63 -14.43
CA ALA A 171 -8.88 -5.15 -13.22
C ALA A 171 -8.84 -6.68 -13.12
N ASN A 172 -8.86 -7.40 -14.25
CA ASN A 172 -8.71 -8.87 -14.28
C ASN A 172 -7.26 -9.32 -14.09
N LYS A 173 -6.30 -8.53 -14.57
CA LYS A 173 -4.86 -8.79 -14.38
C LYS A 173 -4.44 -8.61 -12.93
N HIS A 174 -5.07 -7.65 -12.24
CA HIS A 174 -4.78 -7.27 -10.86
C HIS A 174 -5.92 -7.71 -9.93
N ASP A 175 -5.75 -7.52 -8.63
CA ASP A 175 -6.75 -7.97 -7.64
C ASP A 175 -7.78 -6.88 -7.35
N ILE A 176 -8.57 -6.51 -8.38
CA ILE A 176 -9.62 -5.48 -8.29
C ILE A 176 -10.97 -6.09 -8.63
N VAL A 177 -11.90 -6.10 -7.68
CA VAL A 177 -13.29 -6.50 -7.92
C VAL A 177 -14.20 -5.31 -7.68
N PHE A 178 -14.72 -4.73 -8.75
CA PHE A 178 -15.62 -3.58 -8.69
C PHE A 178 -17.05 -3.96 -8.28
N SER A 179 -17.67 -3.07 -7.52
CA SER A 179 -19.09 -3.06 -7.13
C SER A 179 -19.80 -1.91 -7.85
N TRP A 180 -19.90 -2.02 -9.18
CA TRP A 180 -20.44 -0.97 -10.06
C TRP A 180 -21.87 -0.55 -9.69
N GLU A 181 -22.66 -1.47 -9.16
CA GLU A 181 -24.04 -1.22 -8.71
C GLU A 181 -24.12 -0.18 -7.58
N LYS A 182 -23.05 0.01 -6.80
CA LYS A 182 -23.00 1.02 -5.73
C LYS A 182 -22.58 2.41 -6.21
N LEU A 183 -21.94 2.49 -7.38
CA LEU A 183 -21.28 3.72 -7.86
C LEU A 183 -22.26 4.89 -7.98
N ALA A 184 -23.37 4.71 -8.68
CA ALA A 184 -24.34 5.79 -8.93
C ALA A 184 -24.86 6.41 -7.63
N GLY A 185 -25.22 5.58 -6.65
CA GLY A 185 -25.70 6.04 -5.35
C GLY A 185 -24.64 6.80 -4.55
N ILE A 186 -23.36 6.42 -4.66
CA ILE A 186 -22.24 7.11 -4.00
C ILE A 186 -21.98 8.47 -4.66
N LEU A 187 -21.93 8.52 -5.99
CA LEU A 187 -21.73 9.77 -6.72
C LEU A 187 -22.83 10.79 -6.38
N GLU A 188 -24.09 10.34 -6.39
CA GLU A 188 -25.24 11.20 -6.07
C GLU A 188 -25.23 11.65 -4.61
N LYS A 189 -25.09 10.71 -3.66
CA LYS A 189 -25.17 10.98 -2.23
C LYS A 189 -24.08 11.95 -1.76
N TYR A 190 -22.84 11.74 -2.21
CA TYR A 190 -21.70 12.54 -1.75
C TYR A 190 -21.30 13.67 -2.71
N LYS A 191 -22.02 13.81 -3.85
CA LYS A 191 -21.81 14.87 -4.84
C LYS A 191 -20.38 14.91 -5.39
N VAL A 192 -19.86 13.73 -5.70
CA VAL A 192 -18.50 13.53 -6.25
C VAL A 192 -18.55 12.98 -7.68
N HIS A 193 -17.42 13.02 -8.38
CA HIS A 193 -17.28 12.57 -9.76
C HIS A 193 -15.96 11.79 -9.98
N LEU A 194 -15.91 11.01 -11.07
CA LEU A 194 -14.70 10.31 -11.53
C LEU A 194 -13.81 11.21 -12.39
#